data_AF-A0A9P7RXI5-F1
#
_entry.id   AF-A0A9P7RXI5-F1
#
_cell.length_a   1.000
_cell.length_b   1.000
_cell.length_c   1.000
_cell.angle_alpha   90.00
_cell.angle_beta   90.00
_cell.angle_gamma   90.00
#
_symmetry.space_group_name_H-M   'P 1'
#
loop_
_entity.id
_entity.type
_entity.pdbx_description
1 polymer ?
#
loop_
_entity_poly.entity_id
_entity_poly.type
_entity_poly.pdbx_seq_one_letter_code
_entity_poly.pdbx_strand_id
1 'polypeptide(L)'
;MILSLSSVPSSIMRLRRLTLSFLLGTSFTASGQAFSSSPSQWRKPQITVSPEQRISLAANAIQETMNIFNQTSGQFNVDGNYVYSGVFYGQMADFDLATNGTRFKDLLMTYFLKAEALNPGFLAEFVSRLRSLASSPTYRFFFRTICLRQLQFGVMYGWAAVRAYSAYHESAFLGFAERSWGSMRLYTLSNNDVAAGKSPRKSVQVLKDCSGASLSGGTFYIRDDKSSTLSGLPTGLFLT
;
A
#
# COMPACT_ATOMS: atom_id res chain seq x y z
N MET A 1 5.59 4.96 69.66
CA MET A 1 4.66 5.70 68.78
C MET A 1 3.78 4.64 68.09
N ILE A 2 2.83 4.01 68.77
CA ILE A 2 1.49 4.47 69.19
C ILE A 2 0.61 4.84 68.00
N LEU A 3 -0.29 3.89 67.66
CA LEU A 3 -1.71 4.00 67.21
C LEU A 3 -1.99 4.75 65.87
N SER A 4 -3.03 4.48 65.08
CA SER A 4 -4.27 3.71 65.22
C SER A 4 -4.95 3.58 63.84
N LEU A 5 -5.77 2.54 63.67
CA LEU A 5 -6.77 2.38 62.61
C LEU A 5 -8.02 3.25 62.88
N SER A 6 -8.49 3.98 61.87
CA SER A 6 -9.90 4.41 61.68
C SER A 6 -10.03 5.08 60.30
N SER A 7 -11.10 5.03 59.54
CA SER A 7 -12.36 4.27 59.49
C SER A 7 -12.94 4.54 58.10
N VAL A 8 -13.69 3.59 57.55
CA VAL A 8 -14.41 3.68 56.27
C VAL A 8 -15.61 4.66 56.39
N PRO A 9 -16.01 5.32 55.29
CA PRO A 9 -17.43 5.28 54.97
C PRO A 9 -17.69 4.74 53.55
N SER A 10 -18.55 3.74 53.54
CA SER A 10 -19.20 3.11 52.41
C SER A 10 -20.21 4.08 51.83
N SER A 11 -20.11 4.36 50.54
CA SER A 11 -21.20 4.96 49.77
C SER A 11 -21.27 4.30 48.41
N ILE A 12 -22.40 3.65 48.23
CA ILE A 12 -22.89 2.90 47.08
C ILE A 12 -22.86 3.79 45.83
N MET A 13 -22.15 3.38 44.78
CA MET A 13 -22.61 3.70 43.42
C MET A 13 -22.21 2.62 42.42
N ARG A 14 -23.26 2.02 41.83
CA ARG A 14 -23.27 0.99 40.80
C ARG A 14 -22.19 1.19 39.74
N LEU A 15 -21.28 0.22 39.61
CA LEU A 15 -20.43 0.06 38.43
C LEU A 15 -21.31 -0.43 37.26
N ARG A 16 -22.01 0.50 36.60
CA ARG A 16 -22.59 0.23 35.28
C ARG A 16 -21.42 0.05 34.30
N ARG A 17 -21.44 -1.08 33.59
CA ARG A 17 -20.61 -1.37 32.41
C ARG A 17 -20.58 -0.14 31.49
N LEU A 18 -19.45 0.55 31.44
CA LEU A 18 -19.12 1.41 30.31
C LEU A 18 -18.29 0.56 29.36
N THR A 19 -19.00 0.02 28.36
CA THR A 19 -18.42 -0.66 27.20
C THR A 19 -17.56 0.36 26.46
N LEU A 20 -16.25 0.27 26.62
CA LEU A 20 -15.26 1.03 25.88
C LEU A 20 -15.30 0.56 24.41
N SER A 21 -16.08 1.25 23.58
CA SER A 21 -16.06 1.04 22.13
C SER A 21 -14.98 1.93 21.53
N PHE A 22 -13.72 1.48 21.63
CA PHE A 22 -12.62 2.05 20.87
C PHE A 22 -12.67 1.49 19.43
N LEU A 23 -13.60 2.01 18.63
CA LEU A 23 -13.53 1.88 17.17
C LEU A 23 -12.52 2.92 16.67
N LEU A 24 -11.23 2.60 16.78
CA LEU A 24 -10.18 3.25 16.01
C LEU A 24 -10.34 2.81 14.54
N GLY A 25 -11.31 3.41 13.86
CA GLY A 25 -11.22 3.58 12.43
C GLY A 25 -10.09 4.57 12.18
N THR A 26 -8.92 4.08 11.81
CA THR A 26 -7.86 4.91 11.25
C THR A 26 -8.35 5.46 9.92
N SER A 27 -9.18 6.49 10.01
CA SER A 27 -9.42 7.41 8.92
C SER A 27 -8.07 8.05 8.64
N PHE A 28 -7.51 7.82 7.46
CA PHE A 28 -6.41 8.64 6.96
C PHE A 28 -6.99 10.03 6.68
N THR A 29 -7.21 10.81 7.73
CA THR A 29 -7.55 12.22 7.62
C THR A 29 -6.32 12.95 7.08
N ALA A 30 -6.44 13.52 5.89
CA ALA A 30 -5.43 14.45 5.38
C ALA A 30 -5.54 15.76 6.17
N SER A 31 -4.80 15.86 7.27
CA SER A 31 -4.63 17.13 7.97
C SER A 31 -3.64 17.98 7.16
N GLY A 32 -4.14 18.94 6.41
CA GLY A 32 -3.33 20.00 5.81
C GLY A 32 -2.76 20.86 6.93
N GLN A 33 -1.60 20.49 7.45
CA GLN A 33 -0.86 21.33 8.39
C GLN A 33 -0.19 22.42 7.55
N ALA A 34 -0.48 23.69 7.83
CA ALA A 34 0.37 24.76 7.35
C ALA A 34 1.78 24.47 7.88
N PHE A 35 2.72 24.12 7.01
CA PHE A 35 4.12 23.99 7.39
C PHE A 35 4.58 25.38 7.82
N SER A 36 4.51 25.67 9.12
CA SER A 36 5.28 26.74 9.73
C SER A 36 6.73 26.52 9.31
N SER A 37 7.30 27.55 8.68
CA SER A 37 8.64 27.60 8.07
C SER A 37 9.50 26.35 8.30
N SER A 38 9.67 25.51 7.27
CA SER A 38 10.47 24.28 7.36
C SER A 38 11.81 24.55 8.07
N PRO A 39 12.20 23.73 9.08
CA PRO A 39 13.44 23.95 9.82
C PRO A 39 14.60 24.20 8.86
N SER A 40 15.44 25.21 9.14
CA SER A 40 16.54 25.59 8.24
C SER A 40 17.46 24.41 7.92
N GLN A 41 17.63 23.49 8.87
CA GLN A 41 18.40 22.25 8.72
C GLN A 41 17.83 21.30 7.65
N TRP A 42 16.54 21.38 7.33
CA TRP A 42 15.90 20.58 6.28
C TRP A 42 16.04 21.22 4.90
N ARG A 43 16.49 22.47 4.84
CA ARG A 43 16.71 23.21 3.59
C ARG A 43 18.15 22.98 3.15
N LYS A 44 18.33 22.31 2.01
CA LYS A 44 19.64 22.04 1.39
C LYS A 44 20.58 21.24 2.31
N PRO A 45 20.24 19.98 2.63
CA PRO A 45 21.15 19.12 3.38
C PRO A 45 22.51 19.06 2.68
N GLN A 46 23.60 19.23 3.42
CA GLN A 46 24.94 19.03 2.87
C GLN A 46 25.18 17.55 2.66
N ILE A 47 25.14 17.10 1.39
CA ILE A 47 25.45 15.72 1.02
C ILE A 47 26.97 15.64 0.82
N THR A 48 27.67 15.15 1.83
CA THR A 48 29.15 15.03 1.84
C THR A 48 29.65 13.78 1.14
N VAL A 49 28.77 12.82 0.86
CA VAL A 49 29.09 11.55 0.19
C VAL A 49 29.12 11.76 -1.32
N SER A 50 30.17 11.27 -2.01
CA SER A 50 30.29 11.41 -3.47
C SER A 50 29.17 10.65 -4.21
N PRO A 51 28.82 11.05 -5.44
CA PRO A 51 27.87 10.30 -6.26
C PRO A 51 28.20 8.81 -6.41
N GLU A 52 29.46 8.47 -6.66
CA GLU A 52 29.95 7.10 -6.86
C GLU A 52 29.78 6.27 -5.58
N GLN A 53 30.10 6.87 -4.43
CA GLN A 53 29.90 6.21 -3.15
C GLN A 53 28.42 5.98 -2.85
N ARG A 54 27.52 6.93 -3.19
CA ARG A 54 26.07 6.73 -3.05
C ARG A 54 25.55 5.61 -3.96
N ILE A 55 26.02 5.55 -5.20
CA ILE A 55 25.67 4.48 -6.14
C ILE A 55 26.10 3.12 -5.59
N SER A 56 27.34 3.01 -5.09
CA SER A 56 27.86 1.78 -4.49
C SER A 56 27.04 1.34 -3.26
N LEU A 57 26.71 2.27 -2.35
CA LEU A 57 25.88 1.99 -1.19
C LEU A 57 24.47 1.51 -1.58
N ALA A 58 23.83 2.16 -2.55
CA ALA A 58 22.52 1.77 -3.04
C ALA A 58 22.54 0.39 -3.72
N ALA A 59 23.55 0.12 -4.55
CA ALA A 59 23.74 -1.17 -5.20
C ALA A 59 23.90 -2.31 -4.17
N ASN A 60 24.70 -2.09 -3.13
CA ASN A 60 24.89 -3.06 -2.05
C ASN A 60 23.60 -3.31 -1.27
N ALA A 61 22.81 -2.27 -0.97
CA ALA A 61 21.53 -2.43 -0.28
C ALA A 61 20.50 -3.24 -1.11
N ILE A 62 20.46 -3.01 -2.44
CA ILE A 62 19.62 -3.82 -3.33
C ILE A 62 20.09 -5.28 -3.32
N GLN A 63 21.41 -5.52 -3.36
CA GLN A 63 21.98 -6.86 -3.33
C GLN A 63 21.65 -7.61 -2.03
N GLU A 64 21.72 -6.95 -0.87
CA GLU A 64 21.30 -7.54 0.41
C GLU A 64 19.81 -7.87 0.42
N THR A 65 18.98 -7.00 -0.15
CA THR A 65 17.55 -7.26 -0.29
C THR A 65 17.28 -8.48 -1.16
N MET A 66 18.08 -8.69 -2.22
CA MET A 66 17.97 -9.89 -3.07
C MET A 66 18.31 -11.20 -2.34
N ASN A 67 19.11 -11.15 -1.27
CA ASN A 67 19.48 -12.34 -0.47
C ASN A 67 18.28 -12.88 0.33
N ILE A 68 17.37 -12.00 0.75
CA ILE A 68 16.12 -12.36 1.44
C ILE A 68 14.92 -12.49 0.49
N PHE A 69 15.11 -12.11 -0.79
CA PHE A 69 14.09 -12.20 -1.82
C PHE A 69 14.01 -13.62 -2.39
N ASN A 70 12.80 -14.17 -2.51
CA ASN A 70 12.63 -15.46 -3.16
C ASN A 70 12.69 -15.26 -4.68
N GLN A 71 13.88 -15.48 -5.24
CA GLN A 71 14.14 -15.31 -6.67
C GLN A 71 13.35 -16.34 -7.53
N THR A 72 12.97 -17.48 -6.94
CA THR A 72 12.15 -18.50 -7.61
C THR A 72 10.72 -18.01 -7.83
N SER A 73 10.09 -17.40 -6.83
CA SER A 73 8.74 -16.83 -6.96
C SER A 73 8.71 -15.37 -7.42
N GLY A 74 9.85 -14.69 -7.35
CA GLY A 74 9.91 -13.24 -7.51
C GLY A 74 9.17 -12.51 -6.38
N GLN A 75 9.18 -13.02 -5.15
CA GLN A 75 8.42 -12.43 -4.04
C GLN A 75 9.21 -12.46 -2.73
N PHE A 76 8.87 -11.61 -1.76
CA PHE A 76 9.34 -11.81 -0.40
C PHE A 76 8.61 -12.98 0.28
N ASN A 77 9.33 -13.82 1.04
CA ASN A 77 8.81 -14.99 1.75
C ASN A 77 8.09 -14.66 3.08
N VAL A 78 7.35 -13.55 3.13
CA VAL A 78 6.61 -13.14 4.34
C VAL A 78 5.14 -13.00 3.99
N ASP A 79 4.26 -13.40 4.91
CA ASP A 79 2.81 -13.33 4.69
C ASP A 79 2.36 -11.86 4.48
N GLY A 80 1.54 -11.62 3.43
CA GLY A 80 1.03 -10.28 3.09
C GLY A 80 1.97 -9.38 2.28
N ASN A 81 3.10 -9.92 1.79
CA ASN A 81 4.23 -9.14 1.30
C ASN A 81 4.26 -8.89 -0.23
N TYR A 82 3.14 -9.16 -0.94
CA TYR A 82 3.06 -9.01 -2.40
C TYR A 82 3.37 -7.58 -2.86
N VAL A 83 2.93 -6.59 -2.09
CA VAL A 83 3.12 -5.15 -2.38
C VAL A 83 4.57 -4.75 -2.41
N TYR A 84 5.32 -5.18 -1.40
CA TYR A 84 6.68 -4.72 -1.22
C TYR A 84 7.60 -5.29 -2.27
N SER A 85 7.27 -6.46 -2.84
CA SER A 85 7.94 -6.96 -4.03
C SER A 85 7.77 -5.99 -5.21
N GLY A 86 6.55 -5.47 -5.45
CA GLY A 86 6.32 -4.42 -6.45
C GLY A 86 7.11 -3.14 -6.17
N VAL A 87 7.16 -2.69 -4.91
CA VAL A 87 7.99 -1.53 -4.52
C VAL A 87 9.47 -1.80 -4.82
N PHE A 88 9.96 -2.99 -4.47
CA PHE A 88 11.34 -3.39 -4.71
C PHE A 88 11.66 -3.45 -6.21
N TYR A 89 10.69 -3.84 -7.06
CA TYR A 89 10.87 -3.80 -8.51
C TYR A 89 11.08 -2.37 -9.00
N GLY A 90 10.26 -1.43 -8.50
CA GLY A 90 10.42 -0.02 -8.85
C GLY A 90 11.75 0.54 -8.38
N GLN A 91 12.24 0.15 -7.21
CA GLN A 91 13.56 0.56 -6.71
C GLN A 91 14.72 0.04 -7.59
N MET A 92 14.63 -1.20 -8.07
CA MET A 92 15.61 -1.75 -9.03
C MET A 92 15.59 -0.97 -10.35
N ALA A 93 14.41 -0.65 -10.88
CA ALA A 93 14.27 0.16 -12.09
C ALA A 93 14.77 1.61 -11.88
N ASP A 94 14.49 2.20 -10.72
CA ASP A 94 14.93 3.55 -10.37
C ASP A 94 16.44 3.65 -10.24
N PHE A 95 17.07 2.61 -9.69
CA PHE A 95 18.52 2.52 -9.63
C PHE A 95 19.13 2.53 -11.04
N ASP A 96 18.64 1.68 -11.93
CA ASP A 96 19.13 1.62 -13.30
C ASP A 96 18.83 2.91 -14.08
N LEU A 97 17.65 3.50 -13.90
CA LEU A 97 17.32 4.81 -14.48
C LEU A 97 18.27 5.91 -14.00
N ALA A 98 18.53 5.99 -12.69
CA ALA A 98 19.38 7.03 -12.10
C ALA A 98 20.87 6.86 -12.44
N THR A 99 21.30 5.63 -12.77
CA THR A 99 22.68 5.30 -13.12
C THR A 99 22.89 5.11 -14.62
N ASN A 100 21.83 5.27 -15.43
CA ASN A 100 21.81 4.98 -16.86
C ASN A 100 22.30 3.53 -17.16
N GLY A 101 21.89 2.59 -16.31
CA GLY A 101 22.25 1.18 -16.33
C GLY A 101 21.11 0.26 -16.78
N THR A 102 21.42 -1.03 -16.87
CA THR A 102 20.44 -2.09 -17.20
C THR A 102 20.65 -3.34 -16.34
N ARG A 103 21.30 -3.18 -15.18
CA ARG A 103 21.74 -4.28 -14.31
C ARG A 103 20.60 -5.21 -13.90
N PHE A 104 19.40 -4.68 -13.70
CA PHE A 104 18.25 -5.41 -13.19
C PHE A 104 17.19 -5.69 -14.25
N LYS A 105 17.39 -5.26 -15.49
CA LYS A 105 16.40 -5.35 -16.57
C LYS A 105 15.84 -6.76 -16.80
N ASP A 106 16.70 -7.72 -17.10
CA ASP A 106 16.28 -9.10 -17.41
C ASP A 106 15.66 -9.81 -16.19
N LEU A 107 16.19 -9.47 -15.01
CA LEU A 107 15.69 -9.98 -13.75
C LEU A 107 14.26 -9.46 -13.47
N LEU A 108 14.05 -8.15 -13.67
CA LEU A 108 12.74 -7.52 -13.54
C LEU A 108 11.74 -8.13 -14.53
N MET A 109 12.13 -8.35 -15.78
CA MET A 109 11.26 -9.02 -16.76
C MET A 109 10.78 -10.38 -16.24
N THR A 110 11.72 -11.19 -15.75
CA THR A 110 11.43 -12.50 -15.17
C THR A 110 10.50 -12.39 -13.96
N TYR A 111 10.74 -11.42 -13.10
CA TYR A 111 9.96 -11.22 -11.87
C TYR A 111 8.54 -10.72 -12.14
N PHE A 112 8.34 -9.79 -13.07
CA PHE A 112 7.00 -9.35 -13.47
C PHE A 112 6.18 -10.50 -14.05
N LEU A 113 6.78 -11.35 -14.89
CA LEU A 113 6.11 -12.54 -15.42
C LEU A 113 5.65 -13.49 -14.29
N LYS A 114 6.51 -13.71 -13.29
CA LYS A 114 6.17 -14.55 -12.13
C LYS A 114 5.08 -13.94 -11.27
N ALA A 115 5.16 -12.64 -11.00
CA ALA A 115 4.15 -11.92 -10.22
C ALA A 115 2.77 -11.97 -10.91
N GLU A 116 2.72 -11.71 -12.22
CA GLU A 116 1.49 -11.79 -13.01
C GLU A 116 0.92 -13.21 -13.05
N ALA A 117 1.77 -14.24 -13.15
CA ALA A 117 1.35 -15.63 -13.07
C ALA A 117 0.79 -16.00 -11.68
N LEU A 118 1.32 -15.41 -10.61
CA LEU A 118 0.83 -15.62 -9.25
C LEU A 118 -0.51 -14.93 -9.00
N ASN A 119 -0.66 -13.70 -9.50
CA ASN A 119 -1.88 -12.90 -9.34
C ASN A 119 -2.14 -12.12 -10.64
N PRO A 120 -2.99 -12.66 -11.54
CA PRO A 120 -3.32 -12.00 -12.80
C PRO A 120 -3.87 -10.58 -12.60
N GLY A 121 -3.45 -9.67 -13.47
CA GLY A 121 -3.73 -8.24 -13.34
C GLY A 121 -3.09 -7.58 -12.11
N PHE A 122 -2.10 -8.25 -11.50
CA PHE A 122 -1.49 -7.89 -10.23
C PHE A 122 -2.47 -7.73 -9.05
N LEU A 123 -3.71 -8.20 -9.18
CA LEU A 123 -4.69 -8.16 -8.10
C LEU A 123 -4.47 -9.36 -7.19
N ALA A 124 -3.82 -9.14 -6.05
CA ALA A 124 -3.58 -10.21 -5.09
C ALA A 124 -4.90 -10.84 -4.60
N GLU A 125 -5.18 -12.08 -5.00
CA GLU A 125 -6.30 -12.88 -4.50
C GLU A 125 -5.78 -13.91 -3.52
N PHE A 126 -5.43 -13.47 -2.31
CA PHE A 126 -5.02 -14.43 -1.29
C PHE A 126 -6.23 -15.14 -0.65
N VAL A 127 -7.08 -15.77 -1.46
CA VAL A 127 -8.27 -16.46 -0.95
C VAL A 127 -7.93 -17.91 -0.55
N SER A 128 -6.84 -18.51 -1.06
CA SER A 128 -6.68 -19.97 -0.98
C SER A 128 -5.48 -20.55 -0.20
N ARG A 129 -4.40 -19.82 0.12
CA ARG A 129 -3.18 -20.47 0.69
C ARG A 129 -3.03 -20.45 2.22
N LEU A 130 -3.88 -19.72 2.96
CA LEU A 130 -3.85 -19.66 4.44
C LEU A 130 -4.92 -20.55 5.10
N ARG A 131 -5.34 -21.64 4.45
CA ARG A 131 -6.28 -22.59 5.09
C ARG A 131 -5.59 -23.42 6.19
N SER A 132 -4.25 -23.56 6.15
CA SER A 132 -3.49 -24.46 7.03
C SER A 132 -2.67 -23.81 8.16
N LEU A 133 -2.35 -22.50 8.11
CA LEU A 133 -1.42 -21.88 9.08
C LEU A 133 -2.08 -21.09 10.21
N ALA A 134 -3.38 -20.81 10.16
CA ALA A 134 -4.10 -20.15 11.25
C ALA A 134 -4.81 -21.20 12.12
N SER A 135 -4.13 -21.70 13.16
CA SER A 135 -4.70 -22.56 14.20
C SER A 135 -5.72 -21.83 15.09
N SER A 136 -5.73 -20.49 15.09
CA SER A 136 -6.65 -19.65 15.87
C SER A 136 -7.75 -19.00 15.01
N PRO A 137 -9.04 -19.12 15.37
CA PRO A 137 -10.17 -18.49 14.68
C PRO A 137 -10.09 -16.95 14.58
N THR A 138 -9.52 -16.28 15.58
CA THR A 138 -9.40 -14.80 15.63
C THR A 138 -8.33 -14.28 14.68
N TYR A 139 -7.19 -14.95 14.59
CA TYR A 139 -6.14 -14.63 13.59
C TYR A 139 -6.63 -14.85 12.16
N ARG A 140 -7.45 -15.89 11.95
CA ARG A 140 -8.03 -16.22 10.65
C ARG A 140 -8.98 -15.11 10.15
N PHE A 141 -9.68 -14.41 11.04
CA PHE A 141 -10.58 -13.30 10.68
C PHE A 141 -9.82 -11.99 10.39
N PHE A 142 -8.84 -11.64 11.22
CA PHE A 142 -8.08 -10.40 11.04
C PHE A 142 -7.24 -10.43 9.74
N PHE A 143 -6.54 -11.54 9.49
CA PHE A 143 -5.73 -11.70 8.27
C PHE A 143 -6.57 -11.90 7.00
N ARG A 144 -7.70 -12.64 7.04
CA ARG A 144 -8.54 -12.83 5.83
C ARG A 144 -9.20 -11.55 5.33
N THR A 145 -9.46 -10.59 6.21
CA THR A 145 -10.44 -9.53 5.92
C THR A 145 -9.77 -8.18 5.60
N ILE A 146 -8.64 -7.85 6.21
CA ILE A 146 -8.10 -6.47 6.18
C ILE A 146 -6.89 -6.30 5.24
N CYS A 147 -5.95 -7.25 5.18
CA CYS A 147 -4.79 -7.12 4.30
C CYS A 147 -5.07 -7.59 2.87
N LEU A 148 -5.81 -8.70 2.69
CA LEU A 148 -5.84 -9.45 1.41
C LEU A 148 -6.71 -8.84 0.31
N ARG A 149 -7.35 -7.69 0.57
CA ARG A 149 -8.25 -7.02 -0.38
C ARG A 149 -7.78 -5.62 -0.74
N GLN A 150 -6.63 -5.16 -0.25
CA GLN A 150 -6.18 -3.80 -0.48
C GLN A 150 -5.77 -3.60 -1.94
N LEU A 151 -6.30 -2.53 -2.54
CA LEU A 151 -6.09 -2.21 -3.95
C LEU A 151 -4.69 -1.69 -4.22
N GLN A 152 -4.04 -1.08 -3.21
CA GLN A 152 -2.66 -0.61 -3.28
C GLN A 152 -1.67 -1.72 -3.72
N PHE A 153 -2.06 -2.98 -3.59
CA PHE A 153 -1.20 -4.12 -3.91
C PHE A 153 -0.95 -4.24 -5.42
N GLY A 154 -1.99 -4.05 -6.23
CA GLY A 154 -1.86 -4.11 -7.69
C GLY A 154 -1.20 -2.85 -8.27
N VAL A 155 -1.52 -1.67 -7.71
CA VAL A 155 -1.01 -0.40 -8.24
C VAL A 155 0.49 -0.28 -8.11
N MET A 156 1.11 -0.84 -7.06
CA MET A 156 2.56 -0.78 -6.90
C MET A 156 3.31 -1.51 -8.03
N TYR A 157 2.75 -2.59 -8.57
CA TYR A 157 3.33 -3.25 -9.75
C TYR A 157 3.16 -2.40 -11.01
N GLY A 158 2.02 -1.71 -11.16
CA GLY A 158 1.80 -0.78 -12.26
C GLY A 158 2.81 0.36 -12.24
N TRP A 159 2.96 1.02 -11.09
CA TRP A 159 3.97 2.04 -10.85
C TRP A 159 5.38 1.52 -11.17
N ALA A 160 5.77 0.37 -10.60
CA ALA A 160 7.08 -0.21 -10.85
C ALA A 160 7.33 -0.53 -12.33
N ALA A 161 6.30 -0.98 -13.05
CA ALA A 161 6.37 -1.27 -14.48
C ALA A 161 6.55 0.01 -15.32
N VAL A 162 5.91 1.12 -14.94
CA VAL A 162 6.15 2.44 -15.56
C VAL A 162 7.58 2.92 -15.31
N ARG A 163 8.11 2.70 -14.09
CA ARG A 163 9.51 3.03 -13.77
C ARG A 163 10.49 2.18 -14.60
N ALA A 164 10.22 0.88 -14.75
CA ALA A 164 11.00 -0.01 -15.61
C ALA A 164 10.91 0.38 -17.09
N TYR A 165 9.74 0.76 -17.59
CA TYR A 165 9.60 1.28 -18.96
C TYR A 165 10.39 2.58 -19.15
N SER A 166 10.38 3.47 -18.15
CA SER A 166 11.17 4.71 -18.18
C SER A 166 12.67 4.42 -18.20
N ALA A 167 13.13 3.38 -17.50
CA ALA A 167 14.53 2.99 -17.46
C ALA A 167 15.01 2.28 -18.74
N TYR A 168 14.18 1.43 -19.33
CA TYR A 168 14.63 0.47 -20.35
C TYR A 168 13.97 0.62 -21.72
N HIS A 169 12.89 1.41 -21.81
CA HIS A 169 12.09 1.62 -23.03
C HIS A 169 11.56 0.34 -23.70
N GLU A 170 11.32 -0.73 -22.94
CA GLU A 170 10.76 -1.97 -23.48
C GLU A 170 9.25 -2.05 -23.32
N SER A 171 8.54 -2.28 -24.43
CA SER A 171 7.07 -2.35 -24.48
C SER A 171 6.48 -3.43 -23.58
N ALA A 172 7.24 -4.48 -23.25
CA ALA A 172 6.80 -5.51 -22.32
C ALA A 172 6.52 -4.93 -20.91
N PHE A 173 7.33 -3.97 -20.43
CA PHE A 173 7.07 -3.28 -19.17
C PHE A 173 5.82 -2.40 -19.26
N LEU A 174 5.61 -1.70 -20.37
CA LEU A 174 4.37 -0.96 -20.60
C LEU A 174 3.15 -1.89 -20.55
N GLY A 175 3.25 -3.09 -21.14
CA GLY A 175 2.18 -4.09 -21.06
C GLY A 175 1.87 -4.57 -19.64
N PHE A 176 2.84 -4.64 -18.73
CA PHE A 176 2.57 -4.92 -17.31
C PHE A 176 1.86 -3.73 -16.63
N ALA A 177 2.26 -2.50 -16.94
CA ALA A 177 1.60 -1.30 -16.41
C ALA A 177 0.13 -1.24 -16.83
N GLU A 178 -0.16 -1.45 -18.12
CA GLU A 178 -1.52 -1.47 -18.66
C GLU A 178 -2.41 -2.52 -18.01
N ARG A 179 -1.87 -3.72 -17.75
CA ARG A 179 -2.61 -4.80 -17.03
C ARG A 179 -2.96 -4.39 -15.61
N SER A 180 -2.01 -3.81 -14.87
CA SER A 180 -2.26 -3.30 -13.52
C SER A 180 -3.31 -2.19 -13.53
N TRP A 181 -3.16 -1.19 -14.42
CA TRP A 181 -4.11 -0.09 -14.54
C TRP A 181 -5.51 -0.55 -14.96
N GLY A 182 -5.62 -1.46 -15.92
CA GLY A 182 -6.91 -2.01 -16.35
C GLY A 182 -7.65 -2.66 -15.20
N SER A 183 -6.92 -3.38 -14.34
CA SER A 183 -7.46 -3.99 -13.13
C SER A 183 -7.91 -2.96 -12.10
N MET A 184 -7.14 -1.89 -11.94
CA MET A 184 -7.40 -0.81 -10.99
C MET A 184 -8.53 0.13 -11.41
N ARG A 185 -8.68 0.36 -12.72
CA ARG A 185 -9.72 1.22 -13.29
C ARG A 185 -11.13 0.81 -12.85
N LEU A 186 -11.34 -0.48 -12.61
CA LEU A 186 -12.60 -1.03 -12.09
C LEU A 186 -12.97 -0.52 -10.69
N TYR A 187 -12.00 0.06 -9.98
CA TYR A 187 -12.12 0.58 -8.62
C TYR A 187 -11.79 2.07 -8.52
N THR A 188 -11.63 2.75 -9.66
CA THR A 188 -11.43 4.19 -9.74
C THR A 188 -12.69 4.83 -10.30
N LEU A 189 -13.18 5.87 -9.65
CA LEU A 189 -14.40 6.56 -10.05
C LEU A 189 -14.14 7.47 -11.25
N SER A 190 -14.97 7.36 -12.29
CA SER A 190 -15.03 8.34 -13.37
C SER A 190 -16.08 9.43 -13.09
N ASN A 191 -16.08 10.49 -13.90
CA ASN A 191 -17.12 11.52 -13.84
C ASN A 191 -18.53 10.91 -13.99
N ASN A 192 -18.69 9.91 -14.86
CA ASN A 192 -19.98 9.24 -15.07
C ASN A 192 -20.41 8.42 -13.86
N ASP A 193 -19.47 7.75 -13.20
CA ASP A 193 -19.72 6.98 -11.97
C ASP A 193 -20.22 7.91 -10.85
N VAL A 194 -19.57 9.06 -10.68
CA VAL A 194 -19.96 10.09 -9.70
C VAL A 194 -21.31 10.71 -10.04
N ALA A 195 -21.55 11.05 -11.32
CA ALA A 195 -22.83 11.62 -11.76
C ALA A 195 -24.00 10.64 -11.58
N ALA A 196 -23.77 9.35 -11.85
CA ALA A 196 -24.76 8.29 -11.66
C ALA A 196 -24.91 7.85 -10.19
N GLY A 197 -24.02 8.27 -9.30
CA GLY A 197 -23.97 7.84 -7.91
C GLY A 197 -23.66 6.35 -7.74
N LYS A 198 -22.95 5.74 -8.69
CA LYS A 198 -22.69 4.29 -8.75
C LYS A 198 -21.23 4.01 -9.11
N SER A 199 -20.70 2.91 -8.58
CA SER A 199 -19.38 2.41 -8.95
C SER A 199 -19.50 1.24 -9.94
N PRO A 200 -18.50 1.00 -10.81
CA PRO A 200 -18.47 -0.16 -11.70
C PRO A 200 -18.44 -1.51 -10.96
N ARG A 201 -17.90 -1.55 -9.73
CA ARG A 201 -17.71 -2.81 -8.96
C ARG A 201 -18.22 -2.76 -7.53
N LYS A 202 -18.49 -1.58 -6.96
CA LYS A 202 -19.00 -1.46 -5.58
C LYS A 202 -20.51 -1.44 -5.53
N SER A 203 -21.07 -2.06 -4.50
CA SER A 203 -22.49 -2.01 -4.19
C SER A 203 -22.88 -0.76 -3.38
N VAL A 204 -21.89 0.01 -2.91
CA VAL A 204 -22.10 1.27 -2.18
C VAL A 204 -22.55 2.40 -3.10
N GLN A 205 -23.41 3.27 -2.57
CA GLN A 205 -23.77 4.52 -3.24
C GLN A 205 -22.58 5.47 -3.25
N VAL A 206 -22.27 6.03 -4.41
CA VAL A 206 -21.20 7.02 -4.58
C VAL A 206 -21.77 8.41 -4.32
N LEU A 207 -21.13 9.16 -3.43
CA LEU A 207 -21.48 10.56 -3.19
C LEU A 207 -21.05 11.42 -4.38
N LYS A 208 -21.78 12.51 -4.64
CA LYS A 208 -21.44 13.44 -5.74
C LYS A 208 -20.17 14.24 -5.44
N ASP A 209 -20.01 14.64 -4.19
CA ASP A 209 -18.87 15.41 -3.72
C ASP A 209 -18.52 15.03 -2.26
N CYS A 210 -17.34 15.47 -1.84
CA CYS A 210 -16.89 15.49 -0.46
C CYS A 210 -16.44 16.91 -0.11
N SER A 211 -17.26 17.63 0.66
CA SER A 211 -17.01 19.03 1.03
C SER A 211 -16.86 19.96 -0.18
N GLY A 212 -17.67 19.75 -1.22
CA GLY A 212 -17.64 20.55 -2.45
C GLY A 212 -16.56 20.15 -3.46
N ALA A 213 -15.69 19.17 -3.14
CA ALA A 213 -14.75 18.59 -4.09
C ALA A 213 -15.31 17.32 -4.74
N SER A 214 -15.15 17.19 -6.07
CA SER A 214 -15.60 15.98 -6.79
C SER A 214 -14.82 14.74 -6.33
N LEU A 215 -15.50 13.60 -6.27
CA LEU A 215 -14.87 12.29 -5.99
C LEU A 215 -14.30 11.61 -7.24
N SER A 216 -14.38 12.25 -8.41
CA SER A 216 -13.88 11.72 -9.67
C SER A 216 -12.36 11.54 -9.62
N GLY A 217 -11.87 10.42 -10.16
CA GLY A 217 -10.48 9.99 -10.03
C GLY A 217 -10.15 9.30 -8.71
N GLY A 218 -11.03 9.38 -7.70
CA GLY A 218 -10.85 8.70 -6.43
C GLY A 218 -10.83 7.18 -6.60
N THR A 219 -9.85 6.52 -6.00
CA THR A 219 -9.70 5.06 -6.03
C THR A 219 -10.01 4.45 -4.65
N PHE A 220 -10.81 3.39 -4.64
CA PHE A 220 -11.17 2.69 -3.40
C PHE A 220 -9.95 2.08 -2.71
N TYR A 221 -10.01 1.97 -1.39
CA TYR A 221 -8.92 1.41 -0.58
C TYR A 221 -8.82 -0.11 -0.70
N ILE A 222 -9.96 -0.80 -0.64
CA ILE A 222 -10.05 -2.26 -0.71
C ILE A 222 -11.02 -2.70 -1.80
N ARG A 223 -10.92 -3.94 -2.24
CA ARG A 223 -11.78 -4.57 -3.26
C ARG A 223 -13.17 -4.95 -2.77
N ASP A 224 -13.37 -5.03 -1.45
CA ASP A 224 -14.65 -5.37 -0.83
C ASP A 224 -15.81 -4.51 -1.36
N ASP A 225 -16.89 -5.16 -1.81
CA ASP A 225 -17.98 -4.50 -2.54
C ASP A 225 -18.75 -3.48 -1.69
N LYS A 226 -18.78 -3.70 -0.36
CA LYS A 226 -19.48 -2.87 0.61
C LYS A 226 -18.62 -1.76 1.21
N SER A 227 -17.33 -1.73 0.90
CA SER A 227 -16.44 -0.67 1.35
C SER A 227 -16.60 0.58 0.49
N SER A 228 -16.88 1.70 1.15
CA SER A 228 -17.01 3.04 0.54
C SER A 228 -15.76 3.90 0.69
N THR A 229 -14.71 3.39 1.31
CA THR A 229 -13.50 4.17 1.62
C THR A 229 -12.66 4.40 0.37
N LEU A 230 -12.54 5.65 -0.05
CA LEU A 230 -11.51 6.10 -0.99
C LEU A 230 -10.20 6.35 -0.23
N SER A 231 -9.06 6.08 -0.84
CA SER A 231 -7.75 6.31 -0.22
C SER A 231 -6.82 7.07 -1.15
N GLY A 232 -6.08 8.02 -0.57
CA GLY A 232 -5.14 8.87 -1.32
C GLY A 232 -3.99 8.09 -1.92
N LEU A 233 -3.54 7.00 -1.28
CA LEU A 233 -2.42 6.20 -1.78
C LEU A 233 -2.74 5.47 -3.11
N PRO A 234 -3.77 4.62 -3.22
CA PRO A 234 -4.13 4.00 -4.50
C PRO A 234 -4.60 5.04 -5.52
N THR A 235 -5.16 6.17 -5.08
CA THR A 235 -5.50 7.28 -5.98
C THR A 235 -4.26 7.90 -6.61
N GLY A 236 -3.25 8.24 -5.80
CA GLY A 236 -1.99 8.81 -6.29
C GLY A 236 -1.22 7.86 -7.20
N LEU A 237 -1.15 6.58 -6.84
CA LEU A 237 -0.47 5.57 -7.65
C LEU A 237 -1.21 5.24 -8.95
N PHE A 238 -2.52 5.45 -9.02
CA PHE A 238 -3.27 5.27 -10.27
C PHE A 238 -2.95 6.40 -11.27
N LEU A 239 -2.54 7.57 -10.79
CA LEU A 239 -2.19 8.74 -11.62
C LEU A 239 -0.77 8.69 -12.20
N THR A 240 0.13 7.91 -11.59
CA THR A 240 1.55 7.79 -11.99
C THR A 240 1.72 6.79 -13.11
#